data_AF-A0A5C4SUJ7-F1
#
_entry.id   AF-A0A5C4SUJ7-F1
#
_cell.length_a   1.000
_cell.length_b   1.000
_cell.length_c   1.000
_cell.angle_alpha   90.00
_cell.angle_beta   90.00
_cell.angle_gamma   90.00
#
_symmetry.space_group_name_H-M   'P 1'
#
loop_
_entity.id
_entity.type
_entity.pdbx_description
1 polymer ?
#
loop_
_entity_poly.entity_id
_entity_poly.type
_entity_poly.pdbx_seq_one_letter_code
_entity_poly.pdbx_strand_id
1 'polypeptide(L)'
;MASALSRDALLAGLHDIHLPEVSATQSSINLWSDTCAAAGLALFVALAIASLLRAVSKPKPELQALSLTQQVAALLTRPEDEARLELAKLLKTYHPDRFGALRMALYRPSDKPDPAFLAQEVLRD
;
A
#
# COMPACT_ATOMS: atom_id res chain seq x y z
N MET A 1 58.48 7.63 -43.54
CA MET A 1 58.84 9.01 -43.13
C MET A 1 57.67 9.57 -42.34
N ALA A 2 57.80 9.67 -41.01
CA ALA A 2 56.76 10.23 -40.14
C ALA A 2 56.90 11.76 -40.15
N SER A 3 55.90 12.49 -40.65
CA SER A 3 55.91 13.95 -40.56
C SER A 3 55.69 14.35 -39.11
N ALA A 4 56.63 15.09 -38.51
CA ALA A 4 56.44 15.69 -37.20
C ALA A 4 55.28 16.69 -37.29
N LEU A 5 54.20 16.42 -36.55
CA LEU A 5 53.05 17.31 -36.47
C LEU A 5 53.52 18.64 -35.83
N SER A 6 53.37 19.77 -36.53
CA SER A 6 53.76 21.06 -35.98
C SER A 6 52.82 21.45 -34.83
N ARG A 7 53.34 22.20 -33.85
CA ARG A 7 52.57 22.69 -32.71
C ARG A 7 51.31 23.45 -33.14
N ASP A 8 51.39 24.19 -34.25
CA ASP A 8 50.28 24.97 -34.77
C ASP A 8 49.21 24.08 -35.43
N ALA A 9 49.60 22.98 -36.07
CA ALA A 9 48.66 21.98 -36.58
C ALA A 9 47.92 21.27 -35.44
N LEU A 10 48.60 21.02 -34.32
CA LEU A 10 47.99 20.45 -33.11
C LEU A 10 47.00 21.42 -32.46
N LEU A 11 47.35 22.70 -32.35
CA LEU A 11 46.47 23.72 -31.80
C LEU A 11 45.26 24.01 -32.70
N ALA A 12 45.45 24.01 -34.02
CA ALA A 12 44.36 24.13 -34.98
C ALA A 12 43.36 22.98 -34.86
N GLY A 13 43.85 21.74 -34.75
CA GLY A 13 43.00 20.57 -34.53
C GLY A 13 42.26 20.60 -33.19
N LEU A 14 42.85 21.19 -32.14
CA LEU A 14 42.20 21.34 -30.84
C LEU A 14 41.04 22.35 -30.88
N HIS A 15 41.21 23.42 -31.64
CA HIS A 15 40.19 24.45 -31.83
C HIS A 15 39.04 23.99 -32.75
N ASP A 16 39.29 22.99 -33.59
CA ASP A 16 38.32 22.44 -34.55
C ASP A 16 37.41 21.35 -33.94
N ILE A 17 37.61 21.00 -32.66
CA ILE A 17 36.70 20.09 -31.94
C ILE A 17 35.45 20.88 -31.52
N HIS A 18 34.54 21.06 -32.46
CA HIS A 18 33.20 21.52 -32.16
C HIS A 18 32.34 20.33 -31.72
N LEU A 19 31.71 20.46 -30.54
CA LEU A 19 30.60 19.59 -30.18
C LEU A 19 29.47 19.84 -31.20
N PRO A 20 28.87 18.80 -31.79
CA PRO A 20 27.72 19.00 -32.66
C PRO A 20 26.66 19.77 -31.87
N GLU A 21 26.17 20.87 -32.44
CA GLU A 21 25.17 21.69 -31.76
C GLU A 21 23.97 20.81 -31.42
N VAL A 22 23.73 20.63 -30.13
CA VAL A 22 22.53 19.97 -29.63
C VAL A 22 21.38 20.90 -29.96
N SER A 23 20.79 20.71 -31.14
CA SER A 23 19.60 21.44 -31.56
C SER A 23 18.56 21.34 -30.45
N ALA A 24 17.84 22.42 -30.16
CA ALA A 24 16.80 22.45 -29.11
C ALA A 24 15.79 21.28 -29.24
N THR A 25 15.62 20.74 -30.45
CA THR A 25 14.87 19.52 -30.75
C THR A 25 15.46 18.23 -30.16
N GLN A 26 16.77 18.04 -30.12
CA GLN A 26 17.38 16.86 -29.48
C GLN A 26 17.24 16.90 -27.95
N SER A 27 17.31 18.09 -27.35
CA SER A 27 17.15 18.26 -25.90
C SER A 27 15.71 17.96 -25.45
N SER A 28 14.70 18.37 -26.23
CA SER A 28 13.30 18.07 -25.93
C SER A 28 12.94 16.60 -26.16
N ILE A 29 13.51 15.95 -27.19
CA ILE A 29 13.31 14.51 -27.42
C ILE A 29 13.84 13.68 -26.24
N ASN A 30 15.02 14.02 -25.71
CA ASN A 30 15.60 13.33 -24.56
C ASN A 30 14.73 13.48 -23.29
N LEU A 31 14.16 14.67 -23.07
CA LEU A 31 13.25 14.89 -21.93
C LEU A 31 12.00 14.01 -22.00
N TRP A 32 11.37 13.90 -23.17
CA TRP A 32 10.19 13.07 -23.34
C TRP A 32 10.51 11.58 -23.29
N SER A 33 11.66 11.15 -23.84
CA SER A 33 12.09 9.74 -23.75
C SER A 33 12.36 9.34 -22.31
N ASP A 34 13.06 10.18 -21.54
CA ASP A 34 13.39 9.89 -20.15
C ASP A 34 12.14 9.88 -19.27
N THR A 35 11.21 10.81 -19.52
CA THR A 35 9.93 10.86 -18.80
C THR A 35 9.08 9.62 -19.09
N CYS A 36 8.98 9.21 -20.36
CA CYS A 36 8.25 7.99 -20.74
C CYS A 36 8.90 6.73 -20.17
N ALA A 37 10.23 6.63 -20.20
CA ALA A 37 10.96 5.51 -19.63
C ALA A 37 10.77 5.44 -18.11
N ALA A 38 10.88 6.57 -17.40
CA ALA A 38 10.65 6.65 -15.97
C ALA A 38 9.20 6.28 -15.60
N ALA A 39 8.21 6.78 -16.35
CA ALA A 39 6.80 6.46 -16.13
C ALA A 39 6.50 4.97 -16.37
N GLY A 40 7.03 4.41 -17.47
CA GLY A 40 6.89 2.98 -17.77
C GLY A 40 7.50 2.10 -16.68
N LEU A 41 8.70 2.46 -16.21
CA LEU A 41 9.39 1.72 -15.15
C LEU A 41 8.66 1.83 -13.81
N ALA A 42 8.16 3.02 -13.45
CA ALA A 42 7.36 3.21 -12.24
C ALA A 42 6.06 2.39 -12.28
N LEU A 43 5.36 2.37 -13.42
CA LEU A 43 4.16 1.54 -13.60
C LEU A 43 4.47 0.05 -13.50
N PHE A 44 5.55 -0.40 -14.13
CA PHE A 44 5.97 -1.79 -14.06
C PHE A 44 6.26 -2.23 -12.62
N VAL A 45 7.01 -1.41 -11.87
CA VAL A 45 7.32 -1.67 -10.46
C VAL A 45 6.04 -1.66 -9.61
N ALA A 46 5.13 -0.71 -9.82
CA ALA A 46 3.86 -0.66 -9.12
C ALA A 46 3.02 -1.92 -9.37
N LEU A 47 2.93 -2.39 -10.61
CA LEU A 47 2.23 -3.63 -10.96
C LEU A 47 2.91 -4.88 -10.39
N ALA A 48 4.24 -4.93 -10.38
CA ALA A 48 4.99 -6.02 -9.78
C ALA A 48 4.73 -6.09 -8.26
N ILE A 49 4.77 -4.95 -7.56
CA ILE A 49 4.47 -4.90 -6.13
C ILE A 49 3.01 -5.26 -5.86
N ALA A 50 2.07 -4.70 -6.62
CA ALA A 50 0.65 -4.99 -6.45
C ALA A 50 0.33 -6.47 -6.71
N SER A 51 0.94 -7.07 -7.73
CA SER A 51 0.75 -8.50 -8.04
C SER A 51 1.38 -9.39 -6.97
N LEU A 52 2.56 -9.05 -6.45
CA LEU A 52 3.19 -9.78 -5.35
C LEU A 52 2.36 -9.68 -4.07
N LEU A 53 1.89 -8.48 -3.72
CA LEU A 53 1.00 -8.26 -2.59
C LEU A 53 -0.30 -9.04 -2.77
N ARG A 54 -0.87 -9.09 -3.97
CA ARG A 54 -2.07 -9.87 -4.26
C ARG A 54 -1.82 -11.38 -4.19
N ALA A 55 -0.64 -11.85 -4.57
CA ALA A 55 -0.27 -13.26 -4.49
C ALA A 55 -0.05 -13.73 -3.05
N VAL A 56 0.53 -12.87 -2.20
CA VAL A 56 0.77 -13.18 -0.78
C VAL A 56 -0.46 -12.88 0.09
N SER A 57 -1.31 -11.93 -0.32
CA SER A 57 -2.58 -11.66 0.35
C SER A 57 -3.53 -12.81 0.12
N LYS A 58 -3.88 -13.52 1.20
CA LYS A 58 -4.98 -14.47 1.17
C LYS A 58 -6.23 -13.71 0.71
N PRO A 59 -6.98 -14.20 -0.29
CA PRO A 59 -8.26 -13.59 -0.64
C PRO A 59 -9.09 -13.55 0.65
N LYS A 60 -9.44 -12.34 1.10
CA LYS A 60 -10.42 -12.20 2.16
C LYS A 60 -11.66 -12.88 1.62
N PRO A 61 -12.19 -13.95 2.26
CA PRO A 61 -13.42 -14.56 1.80
C PRO A 61 -14.42 -13.42 1.66
N GLU A 62 -15.00 -13.29 0.47
CA GLU A 62 -16.18 -12.45 0.30
C GLU A 62 -17.18 -12.98 1.32
N LEU A 63 -17.28 -12.28 2.44
CA LEU A 63 -18.37 -12.42 3.37
C LEU A 63 -19.57 -11.95 2.55
N GLN A 64 -20.17 -12.87 1.77
CA GLN A 64 -21.59 -12.81 1.43
C GLN A 64 -22.25 -12.24 2.66
N ALA A 65 -22.95 -11.11 2.52
CA ALA A 65 -23.43 -10.29 3.62
C ALA A 65 -24.09 -11.15 4.70
N LEU A 66 -23.29 -11.67 5.63
CA LEU A 66 -23.74 -12.60 6.64
C LEU A 66 -24.62 -11.74 7.53
N SER A 67 -25.82 -12.24 7.82
CA SER A 67 -26.70 -11.55 8.75
C SER A 67 -25.94 -11.31 10.06
N LEU A 68 -26.26 -10.24 10.77
CA LEU A 68 -25.58 -9.88 12.03
C LEU A 68 -25.53 -11.05 13.01
N THR A 69 -26.58 -11.88 13.03
CA THR A 69 -26.67 -13.16 13.74
C THR A 69 -25.62 -14.19 13.30
N GLN A 70 -25.39 -14.36 11.99
CA GLN A 70 -24.39 -15.29 11.46
C GLN A 70 -22.96 -14.78 11.71
N GLN A 71 -22.74 -13.46 11.69
CA GLN A 71 -21.44 -12.86 12.05
C GLN A 71 -21.12 -13.11 13.52
N VAL A 72 -22.08 -12.90 14.42
CA VAL A 72 -21.91 -13.18 15.85
C VAL A 72 -21.66 -14.67 16.09
N ALA A 73 -22.42 -15.56 15.45
CA ALA A 73 -22.22 -17.01 15.57
C ALA A 73 -20.84 -17.47 15.07
N ALA A 74 -20.34 -16.90 13.97
CA ALA A 74 -19.01 -17.19 13.44
C ALA A 74 -17.86 -16.64 14.32
N LEU A 75 -18.12 -15.61 15.12
CA LEU A 75 -17.14 -15.06 16.06
C LEU A 75 -17.08 -15.89 17.35
N LEU A 76 -18.19 -16.47 17.80
CA LEU A 76 -18.23 -17.33 18.99
C LEU A 76 -17.49 -18.67 18.81
N THR A 77 -17.19 -19.09 17.57
CA THR A 77 -16.40 -20.30 17.31
C THR A 77 -14.88 -20.05 17.30
N ARG A 78 -14.45 -18.78 17.41
CA ARG A 78 -13.03 -18.39 17.45
C ARG A 78 -12.47 -18.40 18.87
N PRO A 79 -11.14 -18.41 19.04
CA PRO A 79 -10.51 -18.21 20.35
C PRO A 79 -11.05 -16.94 21.04
N GLU A 80 -11.30 -17.05 22.34
CA GLU A 80 -12.06 -16.06 23.12
C GLU A 80 -11.50 -14.63 23.04
N ASP A 81 -10.18 -14.48 22.97
CA ASP A 81 -9.54 -13.17 22.90
C ASP A 81 -9.76 -12.49 21.54
N GLU A 82 -9.76 -13.25 20.44
CA GLU A 82 -10.08 -12.73 19.11
C GLU A 82 -11.57 -12.44 18.98
N ALA A 83 -12.41 -13.34 19.50
CA ALA A 83 -13.86 -13.18 19.52
C ALA A 83 -14.29 -11.90 20.27
N ARG A 84 -13.73 -11.67 21.46
CA ARG A 84 -14.03 -10.50 22.30
C ARG A 84 -13.71 -9.18 21.60
N LEU A 85 -12.57 -9.11 20.91
CA LEU A 85 -12.14 -7.90 20.21
C LEU A 85 -13.02 -7.60 18.98
N GLU A 86 -13.35 -8.62 18.19
CA GLU A 86 -14.20 -8.44 17.02
C GLU A 86 -15.67 -8.15 17.40
N LEU A 87 -16.20 -8.79 18.45
CA LEU A 87 -17.53 -8.48 18.99
C LEU A 87 -17.60 -7.05 19.56
N ALA A 88 -16.54 -6.58 20.21
CA ALA A 88 -16.47 -5.18 20.68
C ALA A 88 -16.47 -4.17 19.53
N LYS A 89 -15.84 -4.48 18.40
CA LYS A 89 -15.89 -3.66 17.18
C LYS A 89 -17.30 -3.64 16.57
N LEU A 90 -17.97 -4.79 16.52
CA LEU A 90 -19.36 -4.87 16.10
C LEU A 90 -20.26 -4.04 17.02
N LEU A 91 -20.12 -4.16 18.34
CA LEU A 91 -20.89 -3.37 19.31
C LEU A 91 -20.70 -1.86 19.12
N LYS A 92 -19.46 -1.42 18.89
CA LYS A 92 -19.16 -0.01 18.57
C LYS A 92 -19.85 0.48 17.29
N THR A 93 -20.05 -0.40 16.32
CA THR A 93 -20.61 -0.06 15.00
C THR A 93 -22.14 0.03 15.04
N TYR A 94 -22.80 -0.89 15.74
CA TYR A 94 -24.26 -0.98 15.79
C TYR A 94 -24.88 -0.23 16.98
N HIS A 95 -24.22 -0.20 18.14
CA HIS A 95 -24.73 0.41 19.37
C HIS A 95 -23.64 1.23 20.10
N PRO A 96 -23.25 2.41 19.56
CA PRO A 96 -22.14 3.20 20.10
C PRO A 96 -22.39 3.67 21.53
N ASP A 97 -23.65 3.95 21.91
CA ASP A 97 -24.01 4.40 23.26
C ASP A 97 -23.76 3.31 24.30
N ARG A 98 -24.14 2.07 23.98
CA ARG A 98 -23.92 0.90 24.86
C ARG A 98 -22.45 0.52 24.93
N PHE A 99 -21.73 0.65 23.81
CA PHE A 99 -20.28 0.52 23.81
C PHE A 99 -19.61 1.55 24.74
N GLY A 100 -20.10 2.79 24.78
CA GLY A 100 -19.63 3.84 25.69
C GLY A 100 -19.73 3.42 27.16
N ALA A 101 -20.86 2.84 27.57
CA ALA A 101 -21.07 2.34 28.92
C ALA A 101 -20.15 1.16 29.27
N LEU A 102 -19.90 0.25 28.32
CA LEU A 102 -19.09 -0.96 28.51
C LEU A 102 -17.59 -0.75 28.30
N ARG A 103 -17.18 0.38 27.72
CA ARG A 103 -15.79 0.68 27.35
C ARG A 103 -14.82 0.51 28.53
N MET A 104 -15.20 0.97 29.72
CA MET A 104 -14.33 0.90 30.90
C MET A 104 -14.11 -0.54 31.40
N ALA A 105 -15.10 -1.43 31.22
CA ALA A 105 -14.98 -2.85 31.55
C ALA A 105 -14.18 -3.62 30.49
N LEU A 106 -14.40 -3.32 29.20
CA LEU A 106 -13.71 -3.94 28.07
C LEU A 106 -12.18 -3.81 28.11
N TYR A 107 -11.65 -2.70 28.65
CA TYR A 107 -10.21 -2.44 28.74
C TYR A 107 -9.61 -2.80 30.12
N ARG A 108 -10.40 -3.29 31.07
CA ARG A 108 -9.89 -3.67 32.39
C ARG A 108 -9.26 -5.07 32.33
N PRO A 109 -8.03 -5.26 32.83
CA PRO A 109 -7.35 -6.55 32.76
C PRO A 109 -7.99 -7.63 33.67
N SER A 110 -8.74 -7.23 34.70
CA SER A 110 -9.30 -8.15 35.70
C SER A 110 -10.77 -8.50 35.50
N ASP A 111 -11.51 -7.78 34.65
CA ASP A 111 -12.96 -7.89 34.55
C ASP A 111 -13.43 -7.71 33.10
N LYS A 112 -12.86 -8.54 32.23
CA LYS A 112 -13.20 -8.52 30.80
C LYS A 112 -14.57 -9.18 30.62
N PRO A 113 -15.53 -8.51 29.99
CA PRO A 113 -16.81 -9.13 29.68
C PRO A 113 -16.61 -10.38 28.82
N ASP A 114 -17.38 -11.42 29.14
CA ASP A 114 -17.43 -12.67 28.40
C ASP A 114 -17.84 -12.40 26.94
N PRO A 115 -17.16 -12.99 25.92
CA PRO A 115 -17.64 -12.97 24.54
C PRO A 115 -19.12 -13.33 24.38
N ALA A 116 -19.69 -14.23 25.20
CA ALA A 116 -21.12 -14.54 25.14
C ALA A 116 -22.02 -13.36 25.56
N PHE A 117 -21.58 -12.58 26.56
CA PHE A 117 -22.28 -11.37 26.99
C PHE A 117 -22.25 -10.29 25.89
N LEU A 118 -21.10 -10.09 25.25
CA LEU A 118 -20.95 -9.14 24.14
C LEU A 118 -21.81 -9.53 22.93
N ALA A 119 -21.90 -10.83 22.62
CA ALA A 119 -22.75 -11.33 21.56
C ALA A 119 -24.23 -11.02 21.80
N GLN A 120 -24.72 -11.18 23.04
CA GLN A 120 -26.09 -10.81 23.40
C GLN A 120 -26.32 -9.31 23.28
N GLU A 121 -25.37 -8.50 23.73
CA GLU A 121 -25.51 -7.04 23.68
C GLU A 121 -25.52 -6.49 22.24
N VAL A 122 -24.79 -7.15 21.33
CA VAL A 122 -24.78 -6.84 19.90
C VAL A 122 -26.10 -7.23 19.20
N LEU A 123 -26.77 -8.30 19.67
CA LEU A 123 -28.02 -8.81 19.09
C LEU A 123 -29.29 -8.19 19.69
N ARG A 124 -29.13 -7.30 20.66
CA ARG A 124 -30.23 -6.71 21.41
C ARG A 124 -30.62 -5.38 20.78
N ASP A 125 -31.77 -5.34 20.13
CA ASP A 125 -32.38 -4.13 19.55
C ASP A 125 -32.41 -2.95 20.55
#